data_AF-A0A6P4F8A4-F1
#
_entry.id   AF-A0A6P4F8A4-F1
#
_cell.length_a   1.000
_cell.length_b   1.000
_cell.length_c   1.000
_cell.angle_alpha   90.00
_cell.angle_beta   90.00
_cell.angle_gamma   90.00
#
_symmetry.space_group_name_H-M   'P 1'
#
loop_
_entity.id
_entity.type
_entity.pdbx_description
1 polymer ?
#
loop_
_entity_poly.entity_id
_entity_poly.type
_entity_poly.pdbx_seq_one_letter_code
_entity_poly.pdbx_strand_id
1 'polypeptide(L)'
;MTFEVRLKCREMLTSALRMGDLPEGSGDPEDKAVQLEEAIYEELSNSDVKYKNRIRSRLSNLRDPKNPGLRDRFLRGLLSAEKLARMSPEEMASDDLRRMREKFVQEAINQAQMAEMPQGTKTDLFKCPRCKKRNCIQVHTQDGGEPMVTFVMCDECGNRWKT
;
A
#
# COMPACT_ATOMS: atom_id res chain seq x y z
N MET A 1 -10.96 31.92 -15.89
CA MET A 1 -11.53 31.60 -14.56
C MET A 1 -11.72 32.91 -13.81
N THR A 2 -12.90 33.22 -13.27
CA THR A 2 -13.12 34.45 -12.50
C THR A 2 -12.65 34.27 -11.05
N PHE A 3 -12.18 35.37 -10.43
CA PHE A 3 -11.78 35.38 -9.02
C PHE A 3 -12.91 34.91 -8.09
N GLU A 4 -14.15 35.26 -8.42
CA GLU A 4 -15.36 34.88 -7.67
C GLU A 4 -15.57 33.37 -7.60
N VAL A 5 -15.28 32.63 -8.68
CA VAL A 5 -15.35 31.16 -8.69
C VAL A 5 -14.27 30.56 -7.78
N ARG A 6 -13.06 31.12 -7.79
CA ARG A 6 -11.95 30.67 -6.93
C ARG A 6 -12.26 30.89 -5.45
N LEU A 7 -12.82 32.05 -5.10
CA LEU A 7 -13.25 32.35 -3.74
C LEU A 7 -14.29 31.35 -3.24
N LYS A 8 -15.31 31.08 -4.06
CA LYS A 8 -16.36 30.12 -3.73
C LYS A 8 -15.83 28.68 -3.59
N CYS A 9 -14.84 28.30 -4.42
CA CYS A 9 -14.16 27.02 -4.26
C CYS A 9 -13.42 26.92 -2.92
N ARG A 10 -12.72 27.99 -2.50
CA ARG A 10 -12.04 28.05 -1.20
C ARG A 10 -13.03 27.89 -0.05
N GLU A 11 -14.15 28.62 -0.07
CA GLU A 11 -15.21 28.49 0.95
C GLU A 11 -15.75 27.06 1.04
N MET A 12 -16.01 26.42 -0.11
CA MET A 12 -16.48 25.04 -0.15
C MET A 12 -15.45 24.07 0.43
N LEU A 13 -14.17 24.26 0.13
CA LEU A 13 -13.08 23.46 0.70
C LEU A 13 -12.96 23.67 2.21
N THR A 14 -12.99 24.91 2.69
CA THR A 14 -12.98 25.24 4.12
C THR A 14 -14.16 24.57 4.85
N SER A 15 -15.36 24.62 4.27
CA SER A 15 -16.55 23.95 4.82
C SER A 15 -16.37 22.43 4.93
N ALA A 16 -15.79 21.80 3.90
CA ALA A 16 -15.49 20.36 3.95
C ALA A 16 -14.45 20.01 5.03
N LEU A 17 -13.44 20.86 5.22
CA LEU A 17 -12.44 20.69 6.27
C LEU A 17 -13.03 20.87 7.67
N ARG A 18 -14.04 21.73 7.83
CA ARG A 18 -14.77 21.98 9.10
C ARG A 18 -15.88 20.96 9.42
N MET A 19 -16.22 20.04 8.51
CA MET A 19 -17.34 19.09 8.71
C MET A 19 -17.14 18.03 9.81
N GLY A 20 -16.01 17.99 10.51
CA GLY A 20 -15.81 17.11 11.66
C GLY A 20 -14.83 17.72 12.67
N ASP A 21 -14.49 16.99 13.73
CA ASP A 21 -13.58 17.47 14.77
C ASP A 21 -12.26 17.98 14.21
N LEU A 22 -11.86 19.19 14.60
CA LEU A 22 -10.53 19.70 14.33
C LEU A 22 -9.56 19.02 15.32
N PRO A 23 -8.56 18.27 14.84
CA PRO A 23 -7.60 17.64 15.74
C PRO A 23 -6.74 18.71 16.44
N GLU A 24 -6.43 18.50 17.73
CA GLU A 24 -5.53 19.37 18.48
C GLU A 24 -4.18 19.50 17.75
N GLY A 25 -3.79 20.74 17.43
CA GLY A 25 -2.59 21.06 16.65
C GLY A 25 -2.80 21.12 15.13
N SER A 26 -4.04 21.11 14.63
CA SER A 26 -4.31 21.37 13.21
C SER A 26 -3.97 22.80 12.81
N GLY A 27 -3.44 22.98 11.59
CA GLY A 27 -3.35 24.31 10.97
C GLY A 27 -4.74 24.90 10.67
N ASP A 28 -4.80 26.20 10.42
CA ASP A 28 -6.06 26.86 10.11
C ASP A 28 -6.69 26.24 8.85
N PRO A 29 -7.94 25.71 8.94
CA PRO A 29 -8.58 25.04 7.80
C PRO A 29 -8.79 25.98 6.62
N GLU A 30 -8.86 27.29 6.86
CA GLU A 30 -9.02 28.29 5.81
C GLU A 30 -7.73 28.48 5.02
N ASP A 31 -6.59 28.57 5.72
CA ASP A 31 -5.27 28.62 5.10
C ASP A 31 -4.97 27.34 4.30
N LYS A 32 -5.30 26.17 4.86
CA LYS A 32 -5.16 24.89 4.16
C LYS A 32 -6.02 24.80 2.89
N ALA A 33 -7.24 25.34 2.93
CA ALA A 33 -8.12 25.38 1.77
C ALA A 33 -7.59 26.31 0.67
N VAL A 34 -7.01 27.46 1.04
CA VAL A 34 -6.34 28.38 0.10
C VAL A 34 -5.17 27.68 -0.58
N GLN A 35 -4.27 27.07 0.19
CA GLN A 35 -3.11 26.35 -0.37
C GLN A 35 -3.53 25.24 -1.34
N LEU A 36 -4.58 24.48 -1.00
CA LEU A 36 -5.10 23.41 -1.88
C LEU A 36 -5.69 23.96 -3.17
N GLU A 37 -6.46 25.04 -3.10
CA GLU A 37 -7.01 25.69 -4.29
C GLU A 37 -5.91 26.23 -5.20
N GLU A 38 -4.90 26.88 -4.62
CA GLU A 38 -3.76 27.42 -5.38
C GLU A 38 -2.96 26.33 -6.08
N ALA A 39 -2.66 25.22 -5.38
CA ALA A 39 -1.98 24.08 -5.99
C ALA A 39 -2.77 23.46 -7.15
N ILE A 40 -4.10 23.40 -7.04
CA ILE A 40 -4.97 22.91 -8.12
C ILE A 40 -5.00 23.91 -9.29
N TYR A 41 -5.04 25.21 -9.00
CA TYR A 41 -5.05 26.26 -10.01
C TYR A 41 -3.74 26.33 -10.79
N GLU A 42 -2.59 26.18 -10.12
CA GLU A 42 -1.27 26.18 -10.75
C GLU A 42 -1.16 25.06 -11.81
N GLU A 43 -1.62 23.85 -11.48
CA GLU A 43 -1.59 22.71 -12.39
C GLU A 43 -2.66 22.79 -13.51
N LEU A 44 -3.86 23.28 -13.19
CA LEU A 44 -5.03 23.20 -14.07
C LEU A 44 -5.49 24.56 -14.60
N SER A 45 -4.63 25.57 -14.58
CA SER A 45 -4.89 26.94 -15.07
C SER A 45 -5.42 27.00 -16.51
N ASN A 46 -5.10 25.99 -17.31
CA ASN A 46 -5.42 25.92 -18.74
C ASN A 46 -6.84 25.36 -19.04
N SER A 47 -7.56 24.81 -18.05
CA SER A 47 -8.91 24.24 -18.29
C SER A 47 -9.87 24.39 -17.10
N ASP A 48 -10.89 25.22 -17.31
CA ASP A 48 -11.95 25.49 -16.33
C ASP A 48 -12.73 24.22 -15.91
N VAL A 49 -13.01 23.36 -16.88
CA VAL A 49 -13.75 22.10 -16.64
C VAL A 49 -12.91 21.13 -15.80
N LYS A 50 -11.61 20.97 -16.12
CA LYS A 50 -10.71 20.09 -15.35
C LYS A 50 -10.51 20.61 -13.93
N TYR A 51 -10.34 21.92 -13.76
CA TYR A 51 -10.24 22.57 -12.46
C TYR A 51 -11.48 22.29 -11.59
N LYS A 52 -12.68 22.59 -12.11
CA LYS A 52 -13.94 22.36 -11.36
C LYS A 52 -14.14 20.89 -11.02
N ASN A 53 -13.80 19.98 -11.93
CA ASN A 53 -13.88 18.54 -11.68
C ASN A 53 -12.91 18.10 -10.57
N ARG A 54 -11.68 18.63 -10.55
CA ARG A 54 -10.69 18.36 -9.51
C ARG A 54 -11.16 18.85 -8.15
N ILE A 55 -11.68 20.09 -8.06
CA ILE A 55 -12.23 20.65 -6.83
C ILE A 55 -13.39 19.80 -6.30
N ARG A 56 -14.36 19.42 -7.16
CA ARG A 56 -15.47 18.56 -6.73
C ARG A 56 -15.01 17.19 -6.26
N SER A 57 -14.02 16.60 -6.93
CA SER A 57 -13.42 15.32 -6.50
C SER A 57 -12.77 15.46 -5.11
N ARG A 58 -11.99 16.51 -4.86
CA ARG A 58 -11.39 16.76 -3.53
C ARG A 58 -12.44 16.99 -2.47
N LEU A 59 -13.47 17.77 -2.77
CA LEU A 59 -14.57 18.02 -1.86
C LEU A 59 -15.26 16.72 -1.44
N SER A 60 -15.55 15.82 -2.39
CA SER A 60 -16.20 14.54 -2.08
C SER A 60 -15.31 13.61 -1.24
N ASN A 61 -14.00 13.60 -1.50
CA ASN A 61 -13.06 12.77 -0.74
C ASN A 61 -12.82 13.31 0.68
N LEU A 62 -12.73 14.64 0.85
CA LEU A 62 -12.58 15.27 2.16
C LEU A 62 -13.84 15.17 3.02
N ARG A 63 -15.01 15.08 2.38
CA ARG A 63 -16.31 14.88 3.05
C ARG A 63 -16.68 13.42 3.26
N ASP A 64 -15.83 12.47 2.83
CA ASP A 64 -16.16 11.06 2.92
C ASP A 64 -16.14 10.59 4.39
N PRO A 65 -17.31 10.22 4.98
CA PRO A 65 -17.37 9.75 6.36
C PRO A 65 -16.65 8.41 6.56
N LYS A 66 -16.40 7.66 5.49
CA LYS A 66 -15.67 6.37 5.54
C LYS A 66 -14.15 6.56 5.59
N ASN A 67 -13.64 7.76 5.32
CA ASN A 67 -12.21 8.06 5.36
C ASN A 67 -11.89 9.37 6.10
N PRO A 68 -12.18 9.45 7.42
CA PRO A 68 -11.86 10.64 8.21
C PRO A 68 -10.34 10.89 8.29
N GLY A 69 -9.52 9.85 8.09
CA GLY A 69 -8.06 9.92 8.16
C GLY A 69 -7.42 10.80 7.10
N LEU A 70 -8.01 10.89 5.89
CA LEU A 70 -7.49 11.78 4.84
C LEU A 70 -7.55 13.25 5.27
N ARG A 71 -8.69 13.65 5.85
CA ARG A 71 -8.91 15.01 6.36
C ARG A 71 -7.96 15.32 7.52
N ASP A 72 -7.85 14.40 8.48
CA ASP A 72 -6.97 14.56 9.64
C ASP A 72 -5.49 14.70 9.25
N ARG A 73 -4.99 13.85 8.33
CA ARG A 73 -3.60 13.93 7.82
C ARG A 73 -3.33 15.25 7.12
N PHE A 74 -4.30 15.77 6.38
CA PHE A 74 -4.16 17.08 5.72
C PHE A 74 -4.16 18.24 6.72
N LEU A 75 -5.08 18.22 7.69
CA LEU A 75 -5.17 19.24 8.75
C LEU A 75 -3.92 19.28 9.65
N ARG A 76 -3.34 18.11 9.97
CA ARG A 76 -2.07 18.01 10.73
C ARG A 76 -0.83 18.32 9.90
N GLY A 77 -0.96 18.58 8.60
CA GLY A 77 0.18 18.85 7.71
C GLY A 77 1.02 17.63 7.35
N LEU A 78 0.57 16.41 7.68
CA LEU A 78 1.20 15.16 7.23
C LEU A 78 1.04 14.95 5.71
N LEU A 79 0.05 15.61 5.10
CA LEU A 79 -0.18 15.64 3.67
C LEU A 79 -0.10 17.09 3.17
N SER A 80 0.77 17.35 2.19
CA SER A 80 0.88 18.67 1.57
C SER A 80 -0.26 18.95 0.59
N ALA A 81 -0.61 20.23 0.44
CA ALA A 81 -1.63 20.68 -0.50
C ALA A 81 -1.33 20.29 -1.94
N GLU A 82 -0.07 20.38 -2.36
CA GLU A 82 0.39 19.97 -3.70
C GLU A 82 0.21 18.48 -3.95
N LYS A 83 0.59 17.65 -2.97
CA LYS A 83 0.43 16.20 -3.08
C LYS A 83 -1.05 15.82 -3.13
N LEU A 84 -1.87 16.44 -2.26
CA LEU A 84 -3.31 16.25 -2.29
C LEU A 84 -3.88 16.72 -3.63
N ALA A 85 -3.46 17.86 -4.18
CA ALA A 85 -3.92 18.37 -5.48
C ALA A 85 -3.61 17.41 -6.64
N ARG A 86 -2.46 16.72 -6.60
CA ARG A 86 -2.00 15.79 -7.64
C ARG A 86 -2.59 14.37 -7.53
N MET A 87 -2.78 13.86 -6.31
CA MET A 87 -3.22 12.47 -6.04
C MET A 87 -4.44 12.03 -6.88
N SER A 88 -4.48 10.75 -7.26
CA SER A 88 -5.65 10.21 -7.95
C SER A 88 -6.82 10.01 -6.97
N PRO A 89 -8.09 10.08 -7.43
CA PRO A 89 -9.26 9.78 -6.60
C PRO A 89 -9.17 8.41 -5.92
N GLU A 90 -8.58 7.42 -6.61
CA GLU A 90 -8.36 6.07 -6.11
C GLU A 90 -7.33 6.01 -4.98
N GLU A 91 -6.31 6.88 -5.01
CA GLU A 91 -5.30 6.95 -3.95
C GLU A 91 -5.84 7.67 -2.69
N MET A 92 -6.82 8.55 -2.86
CA MET A 92 -7.49 9.26 -1.76
C MET A 92 -8.58 8.41 -1.08
N ALA A 93 -9.08 7.37 -1.74
CA ALA A 93 -10.08 6.47 -1.21
C ALA A 93 -9.42 5.36 -0.34
N SER A 94 -9.59 5.48 0.98
CA SER A 94 -9.24 4.51 2.04
C SER A 94 -7.80 3.98 2.11
N ASP A 95 -7.07 4.46 3.13
CA ASP A 95 -5.83 3.86 3.65
C ASP A 95 -6.00 2.38 4.05
N ASP A 96 -7.20 1.94 4.44
CA ASP A 96 -7.48 0.54 4.79
C ASP A 96 -7.40 -0.41 3.57
N LEU A 97 -7.86 0.04 2.40
CA LEU A 97 -7.78 -0.77 1.18
C LEU A 97 -6.35 -0.85 0.67
N ARG A 98 -5.60 0.25 0.82
CA ARG A 98 -4.16 0.29 0.51
C ARG A 98 -3.37 -0.64 1.43
N ARG A 99 -3.58 -0.57 2.75
CA ARG A 99 -2.95 -1.49 3.72
C ARG A 99 -3.36 -2.94 3.49
N MET A 100 -4.62 -3.22 3.16
CA MET A 100 -5.04 -4.59 2.80
C MET A 100 -4.32 -5.06 1.54
N ARG A 101 -4.24 -4.24 0.48
CA ARG A 101 -3.51 -4.60 -0.75
C ARG A 101 -2.03 -4.85 -0.48
N GLU A 102 -1.37 -4.00 0.31
CA GLU A 102 0.03 -4.20 0.70
C GLU A 102 0.22 -5.50 1.51
N LYS A 103 -0.70 -5.82 2.43
CA LYS A 103 -0.69 -7.10 3.16
C LYS A 103 -0.89 -8.29 2.24
N PHE A 104 -1.89 -8.28 1.36
CA PHE A 104 -2.14 -9.38 0.42
C PHE A 104 -0.96 -9.61 -0.53
N VAL A 105 -0.33 -8.54 -1.03
CA VAL A 105 0.87 -8.66 -1.87
C VAL A 105 2.04 -9.26 -1.07
N GLN A 106 2.27 -8.79 0.16
CA GLN A 106 3.33 -9.32 1.01
C GLN A 106 3.09 -10.80 1.37
N GLU A 107 1.85 -11.17 1.68
CA GLU A 107 1.46 -12.54 1.97
C GLU A 107 1.59 -13.45 0.75
N ALA A 108 1.21 -12.97 -0.45
CA ALA A 108 1.41 -13.71 -1.69
C ALA A 108 2.89 -13.94 -2.01
N ILE A 109 3.75 -12.94 -1.80
CA ILE A 109 5.21 -13.07 -1.95
C ILE A 109 5.76 -14.09 -0.95
N ASN A 110 5.33 -14.01 0.31
CA ASN A 110 5.78 -14.93 1.36
C ASN A 110 5.34 -16.38 1.06
N GLN A 111 4.11 -16.57 0.61
CA GLN A 111 3.61 -17.90 0.21
C GLN A 111 4.35 -18.45 -1.01
N ALA A 112 4.66 -17.61 -2.00
CA ALA A 112 5.46 -18.03 -3.15
C ALA A 112 6.86 -18.52 -2.71
N GLN A 113 7.51 -17.80 -1.79
CA GLN A 113 8.82 -18.21 -1.24
C GLN A 113 8.74 -19.49 -0.40
N MET A 114 7.65 -19.72 0.34
CA MET A 114 7.45 -20.96 1.11
C MET A 114 7.18 -22.17 0.20
N ALA A 115 6.54 -21.99 -0.95
CA ALA A 115 6.27 -23.07 -1.91
C ALA A 115 7.55 -23.60 -2.58
N GLU A 116 8.62 -22.80 -2.63
CA GLU A 116 9.93 -23.18 -3.16
C GLU A 116 10.80 -23.95 -2.16
N MET A 117 10.38 -24.04 -0.89
CA MET A 117 11.10 -24.86 0.09
C MET A 117 10.87 -26.35 -0.21
N PRO A 118 11.93 -27.19 -0.21
CA PRO A 118 11.77 -28.62 -0.41
C PRO A 118 10.82 -29.20 0.65
N GLN A 119 9.67 -29.72 0.21
CA GLN A 119 8.76 -30.48 1.08
C GLN A 119 9.46 -31.78 1.52
N GLY A 120 10.07 -31.74 2.70
CA GLY A 120 10.75 -32.89 3.27
C GLY A 120 10.94 -32.76 4.77
N THR A 121 11.21 -33.88 5.41
CA THR A 121 11.43 -33.95 6.85
C THR A 121 12.89 -33.60 7.14
N LYS A 122 13.13 -32.57 7.97
CA LYS A 122 14.47 -32.28 8.47
C LYS A 122 14.95 -33.44 9.33
N THR A 123 16.13 -33.97 9.04
CA THR A 123 16.72 -35.12 9.72
C THR A 123 18.23 -34.95 9.88
N ASP A 124 18.76 -35.40 11.01
CA ASP A 124 20.18 -35.45 11.36
C ASP A 124 20.80 -36.86 11.21
N LEU A 125 20.00 -37.82 10.71
CA LEU A 125 20.40 -39.20 10.45
C LEU A 125 21.51 -39.29 9.40
N PHE A 126 21.53 -38.37 8.44
CA PHE A 126 22.48 -38.38 7.32
C PHE A 126 23.53 -37.28 7.48
N LYS A 127 24.80 -37.64 7.26
CA LYS A 127 25.92 -36.69 7.19
C LYS A 127 26.20 -36.34 5.74
N CYS A 128 26.18 -35.05 5.40
CA CYS A 128 26.41 -34.61 4.03
C CYS A 128 27.83 -35.01 3.56
N PRO A 129 27.98 -35.68 2.40
CA PRO A 129 29.30 -36.09 1.90
C PRO A 129 30.16 -34.89 1.46
N ARG A 130 29.53 -33.76 1.11
CA ARG A 130 30.21 -32.55 0.64
C ARG A 130 30.68 -31.65 1.79
N CYS A 131 29.77 -31.20 2.65
CA CYS A 131 30.10 -30.24 3.72
C CYS A 131 30.25 -30.87 5.11
N LYS A 132 30.03 -32.18 5.25
CA LYS A 132 30.15 -32.95 6.52
C LYS A 132 29.21 -32.50 7.65
N LYS A 133 28.28 -31.57 7.40
CA LYS A 133 27.21 -31.17 8.33
C LYS A 133 26.05 -32.18 8.30
N ARG A 134 25.20 -32.16 9.33
CA ARG A 134 24.06 -33.07 9.50
C ARG A 134 22.70 -32.39 9.26
N ASN A 135 22.66 -31.12 8.86
CA ASN A 135 21.41 -30.43 8.53
C ASN A 135 20.95 -30.89 7.13
N CYS A 136 20.19 -31.98 7.08
CA CYS A 136 19.69 -32.61 5.86
C CYS A 136 18.15 -32.69 5.87
N ILE A 137 17.55 -32.70 4.69
CA ILE A 137 16.12 -32.81 4.44
C ILE A 137 15.89 -34.11 3.66
N GLN A 138 15.07 -34.99 4.21
CA GLN A 138 14.65 -36.23 3.58
C GLN A 138 13.33 -36.00 2.83
N VAL A 139 13.34 -36.29 1.53
CA VAL A 139 12.19 -36.14 0.64
C VAL A 139 11.82 -37.51 0.11
N HIS A 140 10.57 -37.89 0.31
CA HIS A 140 10.01 -39.12 -0.24
C HIS A 140 9.13 -38.78 -1.43
N THR A 141 9.41 -39.41 -2.57
CA THR A 141 8.62 -39.22 -3.79
C THR A 141 8.04 -40.56 -4.21
N GLN A 142 6.74 -40.58 -4.50
CA GLN A 142 6.05 -41.73 -5.06
C GLN A 142 5.36 -41.26 -6.34
N ASP A 143 5.96 -41.59 -7.48
CA ASP A 143 5.35 -41.37 -8.79
C ASP A 143 4.46 -42.57 -9.15
N GLY A 144 3.38 -42.35 -9.90
CA GLY A 144 2.30 -43.31 -10.15
C GLY A 144 2.68 -44.50 -11.03
N GLY A 145 3.61 -45.33 -10.55
CA GLY A 145 4.15 -46.50 -11.24
C GLY A 145 5.52 -46.96 -10.73
N GLU A 146 6.21 -46.17 -9.90
CA GLU A 146 7.53 -46.49 -9.35
C GLU A 146 7.49 -46.77 -7.83
N PRO A 147 8.38 -47.62 -7.29
CA PRO A 147 8.50 -47.79 -5.84
C PRO A 147 8.91 -46.47 -5.18
N MET A 148 8.43 -46.22 -3.95
CA MET A 148 8.75 -45.03 -3.17
C MET A 148 10.27 -44.78 -3.12
N VAL A 149 10.72 -43.65 -3.66
CA VAL A 149 12.14 -43.26 -3.68
C VAL A 149 12.40 -42.24 -2.59
N THR A 150 13.48 -42.43 -1.85
CA THR A 150 13.94 -41.49 -0.84
C THR A 150 15.17 -40.73 -1.34
N PHE A 151 15.08 -39.41 -1.35
CA PHE A 151 16.19 -38.50 -1.61
C PHE A 151 16.56 -37.75 -0.33
N VAL A 152 17.85 -37.47 -0.18
CA VAL A 152 18.38 -36.63 0.90
C VAL A 152 19.02 -35.40 0.28
N MET A 153 18.66 -34.22 0.78
CA MET A 153 19.21 -32.93 0.38
C MET A 153 19.88 -32.26 1.57
N CYS A 154 21.06 -31.68 1.40
CA CYS A 154 21.70 -30.89 2.45
C CYS A 154 21.24 -29.44 2.38
N ASP A 155 20.61 -28.95 3.45
CA ASP A 155 20.09 -27.58 3.60
C ASP A 155 21.23 -26.53 3.58
N GLU A 156 22.45 -26.94 3.96
CA GLU A 156 23.60 -26.04 4.11
C GLU A 156 24.37 -25.82 2.80
N CYS A 157 24.41 -26.82 1.90
CA CYS A 157 25.23 -26.74 0.68
C CYS A 157 24.50 -27.17 -0.60
N GLY A 158 23.20 -27.46 -0.51
CA GLY A 158 22.35 -27.85 -1.62
C GLY A 158 22.65 -29.22 -2.23
N ASN A 159 23.57 -30.00 -1.64
CA ASN A 159 23.93 -31.31 -2.19
C ASN A 159 22.76 -32.29 -2.08
N ARG A 160 22.38 -32.97 -3.17
CA ARG A 160 21.28 -33.94 -3.21
C ARG A 160 21.79 -35.33 -3.61
N TRP A 161 21.39 -36.37 -2.89
CA TRP A 161 21.74 -37.76 -3.21
C TRP A 161 20.58 -38.72 -2.89
N LYS A 162 20.60 -39.91 -3.49
CA LYS A 162 19.63 -40.98 -3.22
C LYS A 162 20.18 -41.89 -2.13
N THR A 163 19.32 -42.36 -1.23
CA THR A 163 19.64 -43.40 -0.24
C THR A 163 19.00 -44.73 -0.61
#